data_AF-A0A3C0GC92-F1
#
_entry.id   AF-A0A3C0GC92-F1
#
_cell.length_a   1.000
_cell.length_b   1.000
_cell.length_c   1.000
_cell.angle_alpha   90.00
_cell.angle_beta   90.00
_cell.angle_gamma   90.00
#
_symmetry.space_group_name_H-M   'P 1'
#
loop_
_entity.id
_entity.type
_entity.pdbx_description
1 polymer ?
#
loop_
_entity_poly.entity_id
_entity_poly.type
_entity_poly.pdbx_seq_one_letter_code
_entity_poly.pdbx_strand_id
1 'polypeptide(L)'
;PLESDDKILNIRDFGPAEFLGLYNSASIVLTTSFHGSIFSLIFEKPFYTITPASKNNNSRQESLMNIVGLKNRLLREGDDVNLEKLTDIDFVKVKDKLSKQIDISVEFLTNSLN
;
A
#
# COMPACT_ATOMS: atom_id res chain seq x y z
N PRO A 1 -17.41 27.67 1.46
CA PRO A 1 -17.59 26.65 0.40
C PRO A 1 -16.25 26.44 -0.31
N LEU A 2 -15.61 25.29 -0.09
CA LEU A 2 -14.41 24.92 -0.82
C LEU A 2 -14.83 24.80 -2.29
N GLU A 3 -14.23 25.64 -3.14
CA GLU A 3 -14.42 25.61 -4.59
C GLU A 3 -14.13 24.19 -5.10
N SER A 4 -14.93 23.70 -6.04
CA SER A 4 -14.65 22.44 -6.72
C SER A 4 -13.35 22.61 -7.51
N ASP A 5 -12.26 22.05 -7.00
CA ASP A 5 -10.99 22.02 -7.71
C ASP A 5 -11.12 20.98 -8.83
N ASP A 6 -11.19 21.42 -10.09
CA ASP A 6 -11.32 20.56 -11.29
C ASP A 6 -10.17 19.54 -11.43
N LYS A 7 -9.13 19.66 -10.60
CA LYS A 7 -7.99 18.73 -10.52
C LYS A 7 -8.26 17.51 -9.62
N ILE A 8 -9.31 17.56 -8.78
CA ILE A 8 -9.64 16.49 -7.84
C ILE A 8 -10.88 15.74 -8.32
N LEU A 9 -10.65 14.52 -8.80
CA LEU A 9 -11.74 13.62 -9.18
C LEU A 9 -12.17 12.76 -7.98
N ASN A 10 -13.38 12.97 -7.47
CA ASN A 10 -13.98 12.15 -6.41
C ASN A 10 -14.82 11.04 -7.02
N ILE A 11 -14.39 9.79 -6.85
CA ILE A 11 -15.03 8.61 -7.43
C ILE A 11 -15.60 7.75 -6.29
N ARG A 12 -16.87 7.36 -6.39
CA ARG A 12 -17.58 6.60 -5.33
C ARG A 12 -18.29 5.34 -5.82
N ASP A 13 -18.42 5.18 -7.13
CA ASP A 13 -19.26 4.20 -7.81
C ASP A 13 -18.46 3.23 -8.69
N PHE A 14 -17.12 3.26 -8.61
CA PHE A 14 -16.27 2.29 -9.29
C PHE A 14 -16.43 0.88 -8.72
N GLY A 15 -16.54 -0.09 -9.63
CA GLY A 15 -16.49 -1.50 -9.29
C GLY A 15 -15.06 -1.98 -9.01
N PRO A 16 -14.89 -3.27 -8.66
CA PRO A 16 -13.58 -3.83 -8.36
C PRO A 16 -12.57 -3.70 -9.51
N ALA A 17 -13.01 -3.87 -10.76
CA ALA A 17 -12.13 -3.79 -11.92
C ALA A 17 -11.64 -2.36 -12.16
N GLU A 18 -12.53 -1.37 -12.10
CA GLU A 18 -12.19 0.04 -12.25
C GLU A 18 -11.30 0.51 -11.09
N PHE A 19 -11.60 0.07 -9.86
CA PHE A 19 -10.77 0.34 -8.70
C PHE A 19 -9.34 -0.18 -8.89
N LEU A 20 -9.15 -1.43 -9.31
CA LEU A 20 -7.81 -1.97 -9.61
C LEU A 20 -7.14 -1.26 -10.80
N GLY A 21 -7.93 -0.87 -11.80
CA GLY A 21 -7.46 -0.08 -12.94
C GLY A 21 -6.84 1.26 -12.54
N LEU A 22 -7.38 1.92 -11.51
CA LEU A 22 -6.79 3.12 -10.92
C LEU A 22 -5.39 2.86 -10.36
N TYR A 23 -5.21 1.78 -9.57
CA TYR A 23 -3.88 1.42 -9.05
C TYR A 23 -2.92 1.08 -10.19
N ASN A 24 -3.35 0.27 -11.15
CA ASN A 24 -2.50 -0.12 -12.28
C ASN A 24 -2.03 1.09 -13.13
N SER A 25 -2.84 2.14 -13.21
CA SER A 25 -2.56 3.33 -14.02
C SER A 25 -1.88 4.47 -13.23
N ALA A 26 -1.86 4.39 -11.89
CA ALA A 26 -1.32 5.45 -11.06
C ALA A 26 0.20 5.61 -11.21
N SER A 27 0.68 6.86 -11.21
CA SER A 27 2.11 7.18 -11.08
C SER A 27 2.60 7.06 -9.63
N ILE A 28 1.72 7.34 -8.67
CA ILE A 28 1.95 7.20 -7.24
C ILE A 28 0.61 7.00 -6.52
N VAL A 29 0.62 6.27 -5.41
CA VAL A 29 -0.56 6.03 -4.57
C VAL A 29 -0.35 6.59 -3.15
N LEU A 30 -1.31 7.39 -2.67
CA LEU A 30 -1.41 7.77 -1.27
C LEU A 30 -2.66 7.10 -0.70
N THR A 31 -2.50 6.28 0.34
CA THR A 31 -3.60 5.44 0.84
C THR A 31 -3.61 5.38 2.36
N THR A 32 -4.80 5.44 2.96
CA THR A 32 -5.01 5.10 4.38
C THR A 32 -5.47 3.65 4.57
N SER A 33 -5.79 2.97 3.47
CA SER A 33 -6.28 1.59 3.45
C SER A 33 -5.15 0.58 3.45
N PHE A 34 -5.33 -0.49 4.22
CA PHE A 34 -4.49 -1.69 4.15
C PHE A 34 -4.47 -2.30 2.74
N HIS A 35 -5.64 -2.46 2.11
CA HIS A 35 -5.73 -3.03 0.75
C HIS A 35 -5.07 -2.12 -0.30
N GLY A 36 -5.16 -0.80 -0.14
CA GLY A 36 -4.47 0.11 -1.06
C GLY A 36 -2.94 -0.08 -1.00
N SER A 37 -2.41 -0.41 0.17
CA SER A 37 -0.98 -0.74 0.32
C SER A 37 -0.64 -2.04 -0.41
N ILE A 38 -1.48 -3.08 -0.25
CA ILE A 38 -1.32 -4.37 -0.94
C ILE A 38 -1.38 -4.20 -2.46
N PHE A 39 -2.39 -3.51 -2.99
CA PHE A 39 -2.51 -3.32 -4.44
C PHE A 39 -1.34 -2.51 -5.00
N SER A 40 -0.84 -1.52 -4.27
CA SER A 40 0.38 -0.80 -4.67
C SER A 40 1.60 -1.71 -4.75
N LEU A 41 1.75 -2.68 -3.84
CA LEU A 41 2.82 -3.69 -3.89
C LEU A 41 2.64 -4.63 -5.10
N ILE A 42 1.41 -5.09 -5.36
CA ILE A 42 1.08 -6.00 -6.47
C ILE A 42 1.34 -5.34 -7.84
N PHE A 43 0.90 -4.10 -8.01
CA PHE A 43 1.05 -3.34 -9.26
C PHE A 43 2.37 -2.57 -9.35
N GLU A 44 3.28 -2.76 -8.38
CA GLU A 44 4.59 -2.11 -8.30
C GLU A 44 4.52 -0.57 -8.43
N LYS A 45 3.56 0.03 -7.74
CA LYS A 45 3.37 1.47 -7.74
C LYS A 45 4.05 2.11 -6.55
N PRO A 46 4.87 3.16 -6.74
CA PRO A 46 5.32 4.00 -5.64
C PRO A 46 4.15 4.41 -4.76
N PHE A 47 4.29 4.28 -3.44
CA PHE A 47 3.16 4.56 -2.55
C PHE A 47 3.58 5.03 -1.16
N TYR A 48 2.67 5.70 -0.46
CA TYR A 48 2.73 5.89 0.98
C TYR A 48 1.43 5.42 1.62
N THR A 49 1.59 4.70 2.73
CA THR A 49 0.49 4.34 3.62
C THR A 49 0.43 5.36 4.74
N ILE A 50 -0.68 6.08 4.87
CA ILE A 50 -0.84 7.15 5.85
C ILE A 50 -1.80 6.68 6.93
N THR A 51 -1.36 6.76 8.18
CA THR A 51 -2.15 6.34 9.34
C THR A 51 -2.63 7.55 10.15
N PRO A 52 -3.87 7.53 10.68
CA PRO A 52 -4.38 8.67 11.44
C PRO A 52 -3.56 8.91 12.71
N ALA A 53 -3.30 10.17 13.06
CA ALA A 53 -2.57 10.50 14.29
C ALA A 53 -3.34 10.09 15.56
N SER A 54 -4.67 10.10 15.48
CA SER A 54 -5.60 9.83 16.59
C SER A 54 -5.91 8.35 16.83
N LYS A 55 -5.47 7.43 15.95
CA LYS A 55 -5.79 6.00 16.02
C LYS A 55 -4.54 5.13 15.94
N ASN A 56 -4.45 4.17 16.85
CA ASN A 56 -3.33 3.22 16.93
C ASN A 56 -3.68 1.81 16.43
N ASN A 57 -4.72 1.65 15.62
CA ASN A 57 -5.16 0.35 15.10
C ASN A 57 -4.57 0.03 13.71
N ASN A 58 -3.27 0.30 13.54
CA ASN A 58 -2.57 0.21 12.24
C ASN A 58 -1.66 -1.02 12.13
N SER A 59 -1.83 -1.99 13.03
CA SER A 59 -0.96 -3.17 13.18
C SER A 59 -0.82 -3.97 11.89
N ARG A 60 -1.86 -4.02 11.04
CA ARG A 60 -1.81 -4.70 9.73
C ARG A 60 -0.89 -3.98 8.76
N GLN A 61 -1.01 -2.66 8.65
CA GLN A 61 -0.13 -1.84 7.81
C GLN A 61 1.31 -1.92 8.31
N GLU A 62 1.53 -1.77 9.62
CA GLU A 62 2.85 -1.87 10.25
C GLU A 62 3.50 -3.24 10.02
N SER A 63 2.76 -4.32 10.25
CA SER A 63 3.22 -5.69 10.03
C SER A 63 3.61 -5.92 8.58
N LEU A 64 2.76 -5.52 7.63
CA LEU A 64 3.04 -5.63 6.20
C LEU A 64 4.31 -4.86 5.83
N MET A 65 4.42 -3.59 6.22
CA MET A 65 5.60 -2.76 5.90
C MET A 65 6.87 -3.30 6.56
N ASN A 66 6.79 -3.90 7.75
CA ASN A 66 7.91 -4.57 8.38
C ASN A 66 8.35 -5.80 7.58
N ILE A 67 7.40 -6.65 7.17
CA ILE A 67 7.63 -7.87 6.40
C ILE A 67 8.34 -7.56 5.08
N VAL A 68 7.83 -6.57 4.32
CA VAL A 68 8.44 -6.20 3.03
C VAL A 68 9.62 -5.23 3.17
N GLY A 69 9.90 -4.77 4.40
CA GLY A 69 10.96 -3.83 4.72
C GLY A 69 10.80 -2.44 4.09
N LEU A 70 9.57 -1.95 4.06
CA LEU A 70 9.18 -0.61 3.59
C LEU A 70 8.64 0.25 4.73
N LYS A 71 9.20 0.14 5.95
CA LYS A 71 8.76 0.95 7.09
C LYS A 71 8.80 2.46 6.81
N ASN A 72 9.75 2.91 6.02
CA ASN A 72 9.87 4.30 5.57
C ASN A 72 8.73 4.76 4.64
N ARG A 73 7.86 3.84 4.19
CA ARG A 73 6.66 4.14 3.40
C ARG A 73 5.39 4.17 4.25
N LEU A 74 5.49 3.88 5.55
CA LEU A 74 4.43 4.09 6.52
C LEU A 74 4.61 5.46 7.17
N LEU A 75 3.66 6.34 6.93
CA LEU A 75 3.60 7.66 7.52
C LEU A 75 2.48 7.71 8.56
N ARG A 76 2.68 8.55 9.56
CA ARG A 76 1.61 9.04 10.43
C ARG A 76 1.16 10.41 9.93
N GLU A 77 -0.11 10.70 10.10
CA GLU A 77 -0.65 12.02 9.78
C GLU A 77 0.13 13.10 10.55
N GLY A 78 0.64 14.08 9.81
CA GLY A 78 1.53 15.13 10.34
C GLY A 78 3.02 14.85 10.17
N ASP A 79 3.42 13.65 9.72
CA ASP A 79 4.82 13.36 9.39
C ASP A 79 5.26 14.12 8.14
N ASP A 80 6.52 14.54 8.12
CA ASP A 80 7.16 15.09 6.93
C ASP A 80 7.42 14.02 5.87
N VAL A 81 7.30 14.40 4.60
CA VAL A 81 7.57 13.52 3.46
C VAL A 81 8.73 14.05 2.64
N ASN A 82 9.73 13.21 2.41
CA ASN A 82 10.77 13.51 1.45
C ASN A 82 10.24 13.25 0.02
N LEU A 83 9.90 14.34 -0.68
CA LEU A 83 9.35 14.28 -2.03
C LEU A 83 10.36 13.78 -3.08
N GLU A 84 11.66 13.89 -2.84
CA GLU A 84 12.70 13.39 -3.75
C GLU A 84 12.75 11.86 -3.76
N LYS A 85 12.26 11.22 -2.70
CA LYS A 85 12.22 9.76 -2.54
C LYS A 85 10.86 9.15 -2.86
N LEU A 86 9.96 9.91 -3.51
CA LEU A 86 8.61 9.43 -3.82
C LEU A 86 8.61 8.09 -4.55
N THR A 87 9.54 7.90 -5.49
CA THR A 87 9.66 6.70 -6.33
C THR A 87 10.76 5.74 -5.88
N ASP A 88 11.42 6.00 -4.76
CA ASP A 88 12.54 5.20 -4.25
C ASP A 88 12.01 3.95 -3.53
N ILE A 89 11.61 2.95 -4.33
CA ILE A 89 11.21 1.62 -3.87
C ILE A 89 11.89 0.57 -4.77
N ASP A 90 12.68 -0.31 -4.14
CA ASP A 90 13.26 -1.47 -4.81
C ASP A 90 12.23 -2.62 -4.81
N PHE A 91 11.39 -2.66 -5.83
CA PHE A 91 10.35 -3.68 -5.94
C PHE A 91 10.90 -5.10 -6.14
N VAL A 92 12.14 -5.25 -6.63
CA VAL A 92 12.79 -6.56 -6.74
C VAL A 92 13.01 -7.14 -5.34
N LYS A 93 13.57 -6.35 -4.41
CA LYS A 93 13.72 -6.77 -3.00
C LYS A 93 12.39 -6.98 -2.30
N VAL A 94 11.38 -6.18 -2.61
CA VAL A 94 10.02 -6.34 -2.06
C VAL A 94 9.41 -7.67 -2.50
N LYS A 95 9.49 -7.99 -3.80
CA LYS A 95 9.00 -9.25 -4.37
C LYS A 95 9.69 -10.47 -3.77
N ASP A 96 11.02 -10.42 -3.58
CA ASP A 96 11.76 -11.51 -2.91
C ASP A 96 11.22 -11.78 -1.49
N LYS A 97 11.00 -10.71 -0.70
CA LYS A 97 10.44 -10.85 0.65
C LYS A 97 9.01 -11.36 0.64
N LEU A 98 8.18 -10.88 -0.29
CA LEU A 98 6.80 -11.34 -0.45
C LEU A 98 6.73 -12.82 -0.84
N SER A 99 7.55 -13.26 -1.80
CA SER A 99 7.59 -14.67 -2.23
C SER A 99 7.86 -15.60 -1.06
N LYS A 100 8.85 -15.26 -0.21
CA LYS A 100 9.16 -16.05 0.99
C LYS A 100 7.96 -16.20 1.94
N GLN A 101 7.16 -15.15 2.11
CA GLN A 101 5.96 -15.22 2.96
C GLN A 101 4.83 -16.04 2.32
N ILE A 102 4.71 -15.96 0.99
CA ILE A 102 3.76 -16.78 0.23
C ILE A 102 4.14 -18.26 0.38
N ASP A 103 5.42 -18.59 0.24
CA ASP A 103 5.92 -19.97 0.39
C ASP A 103 5.63 -20.51 1.80
N ILE A 104 5.92 -19.73 2.85
CA ILE A 104 5.58 -20.07 4.23
C ILE A 104 4.07 -20.31 4.40
N SER A 105 3.24 -19.45 3.80
CA SER A 105 1.78 -19.59 3.90
C SER A 105 1.28 -20.84 3.17
N VAL A 106 1.83 -21.15 2.00
CA VAL A 106 1.47 -22.35 1.21
C VAL A 106 1.93 -23.62 1.93
N GLU A 107 3.13 -23.62 2.48
CA GLU A 107 3.66 -24.74 3.28
C GLU A 107 2.78 -25.01 4.50
N PHE A 108 2.41 -23.96 5.26
CA PHE A 108 1.51 -24.09 6.40
C PHE A 108 0.17 -24.74 6.01
N LEU A 109 -0.46 -24.26 4.92
CA LEU A 109 -1.73 -24.80 4.46
C LEU A 109 -1.60 -26.26 4.00
N THR A 110 -0.55 -26.57 3.25
CA THR A 110 -0.29 -27.93 2.75
C THR A 110 -0.08 -28.91 3.90
N ASN A 111 0.67 -28.51 4.93
CA ASN A 111 0.93 -29.36 6.10
C ASN A 111 -0.27 -29.49 7.04
N SER A 112 -1.21 -28.53 7.02
CA SER A 112 -2.38 -28.55 7.91
C SER A 112 -3.58 -29.29 7.31
N LEU A 113 -3.57 -29.53 5.99
CA LEU A 113 -4.66 -30.17 5.25
C LEU A 113 -4.37 -31.62 4.87
N ASN A 114 -3.15 -32.10 5.12
CA ASN A 114 -2.73 -33.51 5.01
C ASN A 114 -2.64 -34.15 6.40
#